data_AF-A0A2P5KCA8-F1
#
_entry.id   AF-A0A2P5KCA8-F1
#
_cell.length_a   1.000
_cell.length_b   1.000
_cell.length_c   1.000
_cell.angle_alpha   90.00
_cell.angle_beta   90.00
_cell.angle_gamma   90.00
#
_symmetry.space_group_name_H-M   'P 1'
#
loop_
_entity.id
_entity.type
_entity.pdbx_description
1 polymer ?
#
loop_
_entity_poly.entity_id
_entity_poly.type
_entity_poly.pdbx_seq_one_letter_code
_entity_poly.pdbx_strand_id
1 'polypeptide(L)'
;MKSATFPSIRVEPELRDAAESVLGEGETLSSFVEHSVREGIERRRNQSEFIARGIASREAAQHTGDYLPASEVLEKLERRLDALRDTRRKPR
;
A
#
# COMPACT_ATOMS: atom_id res chain seq x y z
N MET A 1 27.15 7.04 -14.75
CA MET A 1 26.24 8.21 -14.73
C MET A 1 26.14 8.71 -13.29
N LYS A 2 26.10 10.03 -13.05
CA LYS A 2 25.91 10.58 -11.69
C LYS A 2 24.45 10.40 -11.30
N SER A 3 24.16 9.60 -10.27
CA SER A 3 22.84 9.43 -9.71
C SER A 3 22.45 10.67 -8.90
N ALA A 4 21.16 11.02 -8.88
CA ALA A 4 20.65 12.05 -7.99
C ALA A 4 20.79 11.59 -6.53
N THR A 5 21.13 12.51 -5.63
CA THR A 5 21.30 12.23 -4.20
C THR A 5 20.23 12.96 -3.40
N PHE A 6 19.70 12.31 -2.36
CA PHE A 6 18.87 13.00 -1.38
C PHE A 6 19.72 14.04 -0.62
N PRO A 7 19.09 15.14 -0.15
CA PRO A 7 19.77 16.09 0.71
C PRO A 7 20.20 15.43 2.03
N SER A 8 21.23 15.98 2.67
CA SER A 8 21.63 15.55 4.01
C SER A 8 20.55 15.93 5.02
N ILE A 9 19.97 14.94 5.69
CA ILE A 9 18.91 15.12 6.68
C ILE A 9 19.51 14.95 8.07
N ARG A 10 19.24 15.90 8.98
CA ARG A 10 19.52 15.74 10.41
C ARG A 10 18.37 14.98 11.05
N VAL A 11 18.70 13.97 11.84
CA VAL A 11 17.74 13.13 12.56
C VAL A 11 18.13 13.10 14.03
N GLU A 12 17.15 12.83 14.89
CA GLU A 12 17.40 12.56 16.29
C GLU A 12 18.26 11.29 16.44
N PRO A 13 19.20 11.24 17.41
CA PRO A 13 20.06 10.08 17.63
C PRO A 13 19.26 8.78 17.82
N GLU A 14 18.15 8.84 18.56
CA GLU A 14 17.32 7.66 18.84
C GLU A 14 16.70 7.07 17.57
N LEU A 15 16.34 7.91 16.59
CA LEU A 15 15.83 7.45 15.30
C LEU A 15 16.93 6.76 14.49
N ARG A 16 18.16 7.29 14.56
CA ARG A 16 19.30 6.68 13.88
C ARG A 16 19.62 5.31 14.48
N ASP A 17 19.69 5.23 15.80
CA ASP A 17 19.97 3.97 16.52
C ASP A 17 18.91 2.92 16.22
N ALA A 18 17.63 3.32 16.23
CA ALA A 18 16.53 2.43 15.85
C ALA A 18 16.69 1.91 14.40
N ALA A 19 17.05 2.78 13.45
CA ALA A 19 17.24 2.37 12.06
C ALA A 19 18.44 1.43 11.88
N GLU A 20 19.55 1.66 12.60
CA GLU A 20 20.72 0.79 12.56
C GLU A 20 20.44 -0.57 13.22
N SER A 21 19.59 -0.62 14.25
CA SER A 21 19.25 -1.87 14.97
C SER A 21 18.41 -2.87 14.18
N VAL A 22 17.72 -2.43 13.12
CA VAL A 22 16.81 -3.25 12.32
C VAL A 22 17.39 -3.65 10.95
N LEU A 23 18.64 -3.29 10.67
CA LEU A 23 19.29 -3.61 9.39
C LEU A 23 19.43 -5.12 9.21
N GLY A 24 19.18 -5.59 7.98
CA GLY A 24 19.48 -6.95 7.57
C GLY A 24 20.98 -7.22 7.42
N GLU A 25 21.35 -8.50 7.29
CA GLU A 25 22.75 -8.89 7.07
C GLU A 25 23.28 -8.29 5.76
N GLY A 26 24.37 -7.52 5.86
CA GLY A 26 24.99 -6.83 4.72
C GLY A 26 24.21 -5.60 4.22
N GLU A 27 23.12 -5.21 4.87
CA GLU A 27 22.37 -4.01 4.53
C GLU A 27 23.05 -2.75 5.07
N THR A 28 22.99 -1.66 4.31
CA THR A 28 23.48 -0.35 4.75
C THR A 28 22.33 0.58 5.08
N LEU A 29 22.56 1.52 6.02
CA LEU A 29 21.56 2.53 6.37
C LEU A 29 21.08 3.33 5.14
N SER A 30 21.96 3.62 4.18
CA SER A 30 21.59 4.32 2.94
C SER A 30 20.66 3.50 2.06
N SER A 31 20.92 2.19 1.91
CA SER A 31 20.03 1.28 1.17
C SER A 31 18.66 1.16 1.85
N PHE A 32 18.65 1.01 3.17
CA PHE A 32 17.42 0.92 3.96
C PHE A 32 16.56 2.20 3.82
N VAL A 33 17.19 3.38 3.89
CA VAL A 33 16.51 4.67 3.71
C VAL A 33 15.98 4.82 2.28
N GLU A 34 16.76 4.46 1.26
CA GLU A 34 16.31 4.49 -0.14
C GLU A 34 15.07 3.61 -0.34
N HIS A 35 15.10 2.38 0.18
CA HIS A 35 13.98 1.46 0.11
C HIS A 35 12.75 2.02 0.82
N SER A 36 12.92 2.52 2.04
CA SER A 36 11.84 3.12 2.84
C SER A 36 11.17 4.30 2.14
N VAL A 37 11.96 5.16 1.48
CA VAL A 37 11.45 6.29 0.69
C VAL A 37 10.66 5.79 -0.51
N ARG A 38 11.18 4.78 -1.24
CA ARG A 38 10.50 4.17 -2.38
C ARG A 38 9.14 3.61 -1.98
N GLU A 39 9.08 2.82 -0.90
CA GLU A 39 7.81 2.30 -0.41
C GLU A 39 6.86 3.42 0.05
N GLY A 40 7.39 4.47 0.70
CA GLY A 40 6.61 5.63 1.11
C GLY A 40 5.97 6.36 -0.07
N ILE A 41 6.69 6.49 -1.19
CA ILE A 41 6.16 7.06 -2.43
C ILE A 41 5.03 6.18 -2.97
N GLU A 42 5.25 4.87 -3.08
CA GLU A 42 4.24 3.95 -3.62
C GLU A 42 2.98 3.90 -2.75
N ARG A 43 3.11 3.89 -1.42
CA ARG A 43 1.96 4.00 -0.51
C ARG A 43 1.16 5.28 -0.75
N ARG A 44 1.84 6.43 -0.88
CA ARG A 44 1.18 7.72 -1.13
C ARG A 44 0.51 7.77 -2.50
N ARG A 45 1.13 7.21 -3.55
CA ARG A 45 0.53 7.11 -4.88
C ARG A 45 -0.73 6.26 -4.85
N ASN A 46 -0.64 5.06 -4.30
CA ASN A 46 -1.78 4.14 -4.16
C ASN A 46 -2.93 4.77 -3.38
N GLN A 47 -2.63 5.48 -2.29
CA GLN A 47 -3.65 6.19 -1.51
C GLN A 47 -4.33 7.30 -2.31
N SER A 48 -3.55 8.16 -2.97
CA SER A 48 -4.08 9.24 -3.80
C SER A 48 -4.95 8.72 -4.94
N GLU A 49 -4.50 7.66 -5.63
CA GLU A 49 -5.28 7.03 -6.68
C GLU A 49 -6.56 6.37 -6.16
N PHE A 50 -6.51 5.70 -5.01
CA PHE A 50 -7.68 5.10 -4.40
C PHE A 50 -8.74 6.16 -4.08
N ILE A 51 -8.34 7.31 -3.51
CA ILE A 51 -9.23 8.43 -3.23
C ILE A 51 -9.80 9.01 -4.54
N ALA A 52 -8.95 9.25 -5.55
CA ALA A 52 -9.39 9.77 -6.83
C ALA A 52 -10.43 8.85 -7.50
N ARG A 53 -10.18 7.52 -7.51
CA ARG A 53 -11.14 6.52 -8.01
C ARG A 53 -12.44 6.52 -7.23
N GLY A 54 -12.37 6.64 -5.90
CA GLY A 54 -13.56 6.71 -5.05
C GLY A 54 -14.42 7.94 -5.32
N ILE A 55 -13.81 9.12 -5.49
CA ILE A 55 -14.51 10.36 -5.83
C ILE A 55 -15.17 10.23 -7.22
N ALA A 56 -14.41 9.78 -8.23
CA ALA A 56 -14.94 9.60 -9.58
C ALA A 56 -16.10 8.58 -9.61
N SER A 57 -15.99 7.47 -8.87
CA SER A 57 -17.06 6.48 -8.77
C SER A 57 -18.32 7.05 -8.10
N ARG A 58 -18.17 7.89 -7.07
CA ARG A 58 -19.30 8.56 -6.42
C ARG A 58 -20.00 9.52 -7.37
N GLU A 59 -19.24 10.33 -8.11
CA GLU A 59 -19.79 11.26 -9.09
C GLU A 59 -20.53 10.53 -10.21
N ALA A 60 -19.97 9.42 -10.71
CA ALA A 60 -20.62 8.57 -11.69
C ALA A 60 -21.95 8.00 -11.17
N ALA A 61 -21.98 7.41 -9.97
CA ALA A 61 -23.20 6.86 -9.37
C ALA A 61 -24.25 7.96 -9.09
N GLN A 62 -23.82 9.16 -8.70
CA GLN A 62 -24.72 10.31 -8.56
C GLN A 62 -25.33 10.74 -9.89
N HIS A 63 -24.57 10.67 -10.98
CA HIS A 63 -25.05 11.04 -12.31
C HIS A 63 -25.97 10.00 -12.93
N THR A 64 -25.63 8.71 -12.82
CA THR A 64 -26.41 7.62 -13.45
C THR A 64 -27.56 7.12 -12.58
N GLY A 65 -27.45 7.27 -11.25
CA GLY A 65 -28.38 6.67 -10.30
C GLY A 65 -28.13 5.17 -10.06
N ASP A 66 -27.05 4.60 -10.60
CA ASP A 66 -26.74 3.18 -10.46
C ASP A 66 -26.09 2.90 -9.10
N TYR A 67 -26.92 2.45 -8.16
CA TYR A 67 -26.48 2.01 -6.83
C TYR A 67 -26.75 0.52 -6.65
N LEU A 68 -25.86 -0.15 -5.91
CA LEU A 68 -26.03 -1.55 -5.50
C LEU A 68 -26.36 -1.60 -4.01
N PRO A 69 -27.33 -2.43 -3.57
CA PRO A 69 -27.56 -2.69 -2.16
C PRO A 69 -26.29 -3.21 -1.48
N ALA A 70 -26.00 -2.70 -0.28
CA ALA A 70 -24.81 -3.12 0.47
C ALA A 70 -24.80 -4.63 0.75
N SER A 71 -25.97 -5.23 1.01
CA SER A 71 -26.12 -6.67 1.22
C SER A 71 -25.63 -7.49 0.02
N GLU A 72 -25.97 -7.06 -1.21
CA GLU A 72 -25.56 -7.76 -2.43
C GLU A 72 -24.03 -7.69 -2.63
N VAL A 73 -23.43 -6.54 -2.32
CA VAL A 73 -21.98 -6.36 -2.36
C VAL A 73 -21.29 -7.26 -1.35
N LEU A 74 -21.76 -7.29 -0.10
CA LEU A 74 -21.21 -8.13 0.96
C LEU A 74 -21.33 -9.62 0.64
N GLU A 75 -22.50 -10.08 0.19
CA GLU A 75 -22.71 -11.48 -0.21
C GLU A 75 -21.78 -11.90 -1.36
N LYS A 76 -21.55 -11.02 -2.32
CA LYS A 76 -20.61 -11.28 -3.43
C LYS A 76 -19.16 -11.38 -2.93
N LEU A 77 -18.76 -10.56 -1.96
CA LEU A 77 -17.43 -10.61 -1.36
C LEU A 77 -17.23 -11.86 -0.50
N GLU A 78 -18.23 -12.24 0.30
CA GLU A 78 -18.23 -13.47 1.09
C GLU A 78 -18.09 -14.70 0.20
N ARG A 79 -18.90 -14.81 -0.86
CA ARG A 79 -18.80 -15.93 -1.83
C ARG A 79 -17.41 -16.03 -2.47
N ARG A 80 -16.79 -14.89 -2.82
CA ARG A 80 -15.42 -14.88 -3.36
C ARG A 80 -14.39 -15.33 -2.34
N LEU A 81 -14.55 -14.92 -1.08
CA LEU A 81 -13.67 -15.30 0.01
C LEU A 81 -13.77 -16.80 0.31
N ASP A 82 -14.99 -17.35 0.35
CA ASP A 82 -15.20 -18.77 0.63
C ASP A 82 -14.68 -19.65 -0.51
N ALA A 83 -14.86 -19.25 -1.77
CA ALA A 83 -14.25 -19.93 -2.91
C ALA A 83 -12.70 -19.98 -2.80
N LEU A 84 -12.06 -18.88 -2.36
CA LEU A 84 -10.62 -18.85 -2.13
C LEU A 84 -10.18 -19.71 -0.94
N ARG A 85 -11.00 -19.82 0.11
CA ARG A 85 -10.73 -20.72 1.24
C ARG A 85 -10.83 -22.18 0.82
N ASP A 86 -11.84 -22.54 0.04
CA ASP A 86 -12.04 -23.91 -0.43
C ASP A 86 -10.94 -24.37 -1.39
N THR A 87 -10.45 -23.47 -2.26
CA THR A 87 -9.30 -23.77 -3.12
C THR A 87 -8.00 -23.97 -2.33
N ARG A 88 -7.80 -23.23 -1.22
CA ARG A 88 -6.65 -23.43 -0.32
C ARG A 88 -6.78 -24.67 0.57
N ARG A 89 -8.00 -25.12 0.86
CA ARG A 89 -8.28 -26.27 1.75
C ARG A 89 -8.21 -27.62 1.05
N LYS A 90 -8.24 -27.69 -0.28
CA LYS A 90 -7.95 -28.93 -1.02
C LYS A 90 -6.42 -29.12 -1.09
N PRO A 91 -5.82 -30.08 -0.37
CA PRO A 91 -4.46 -30.50 -0.70
C PRO A 91 -4.52 -31.19 -2.06
N ARG A 92 -3.49 -30.96 -2.89
CA ARG A 92 -3.27 -31.75 -4.11
C ARG A 92 -2.96 -33.20 -3.75
#